data_AF-M2XNY7-F1
#
_entry.id   AF-M2XNY7-F1
#
_cell.length_a   1.000
_cell.length_b   1.000
_cell.length_c   1.000
_cell.angle_alpha   90.00
_cell.angle_beta   90.00
_cell.angle_gamma   90.00
#
_symmetry.space_group_name_H-M   'P 1'
#
loop_
_entity.id
_entity.type
_entity.pdbx_description
1 polymer ?
#
loop_
_entity_poly.entity_id
_entity_poly.type
_entity_poly.pdbx_seq_one_letter_code
_entity_poly.pdbx_strand_id
1 'polypeptide(L)'
;MSTPYDGFAVSGNIPHLAERMVQLSKQIDAALVDLEQAIKPMTSSWIGQGATSYEDLQSRWHATTKAMEGRFTKGHQTLALSFENYQRTDKNIGAKFQI
;
A
#
# COMPACT_ATOMS: atom_id res chain seq x y z
N MET A 1 19.16 -38.32 -1.72
CA MET A 1 19.05 -36.92 -1.27
C MET A 1 18.24 -36.18 -2.30
N SER A 2 16.92 -36.13 -2.11
CA SER A 2 15.99 -35.41 -2.97
C SER A 2 15.92 -33.97 -2.44
N THR A 3 16.44 -33.01 -3.19
CA THR A 3 16.20 -31.59 -2.95
C THR A 3 14.69 -31.35 -2.98
N PRO A 4 14.08 -30.83 -1.89
CA PRO A 4 12.67 -30.45 -1.93
C PRO A 4 12.51 -29.35 -2.98
N TYR A 5 11.54 -29.53 -3.88
CA TYR A 5 11.18 -28.54 -4.89
C TYR A 5 10.67 -27.26 -4.21
N ASP A 6 11.58 -26.31 -3.97
CA ASP A 6 11.33 -24.95 -3.49
C ASP A 6 10.89 -24.04 -4.66
N GLY A 7 9.93 -24.50 -5.45
CA GLY A 7 9.48 -23.82 -6.68
C GLY A 7 8.11 -23.17 -6.58
N PHE A 8 7.30 -23.55 -5.59
CA PHE A 8 5.89 -23.16 -5.49
C PHE A 8 5.49 -22.47 -4.18
N ALA A 9 6.39 -22.43 -3.18
CA ALA A 9 6.12 -21.74 -1.93
C ALA A 9 6.13 -20.22 -2.16
N VAL A 10 4.96 -19.64 -2.45
CA VAL A 10 4.80 -18.19 -2.34
C VAL A 10 5.11 -17.81 -0.91
N SER A 11 6.18 -17.03 -0.73
CA SER A 11 6.59 -16.51 0.56
C SER A 11 5.39 -15.89 1.27
N GLY A 12 5.03 -16.42 2.44
CA GLY A 12 3.99 -15.85 3.31
C GLY A 12 4.27 -14.40 3.72
N ASN A 13 5.45 -13.87 3.41
CA ASN A 13 5.81 -12.46 3.63
C ASN A 13 5.12 -11.50 2.66
N ILE A 14 4.60 -11.96 1.52
CA ILE A 14 4.02 -11.07 0.50
C ILE A 14 2.72 -10.38 0.98
N PRO A 15 1.74 -11.09 1.58
CA PRO A 15 0.57 -10.44 2.20
C PRO A 15 0.96 -9.43 3.30
N HIS A 16 1.91 -9.81 4.17
CA HIS A 16 2.42 -8.96 5.25
C HIS A 16 3.12 -7.69 4.72
N LEU A 17 3.88 -7.80 3.63
CA LEU A 17 4.49 -6.64 2.98
C LEU A 17 3.43 -5.67 2.47
N ALA A 18 2.36 -6.19 1.85
CA ALA A 18 1.29 -5.37 1.33
C ALA A 18 0.50 -4.66 2.45
N GLU A 19 0.24 -5.35 3.58
CA GLU A 19 -0.34 -4.72 4.78
C GLU A 19 0.55 -3.59 5.33
N ARG A 20 1.85 -3.83 5.44
CA ARG A 20 2.81 -2.79 5.86
C ARG A 20 2.80 -1.58 4.94
N MET A 21 2.71 -1.79 3.62
CA MET A 21 2.64 -0.68 2.66
C MET A 21 1.36 0.15 2.82
N VAL A 22 0.22 -0.49 3.09
CA VAL A 22 -1.04 0.23 3.41
C VAL A 22 -0.92 1.03 4.71
N GLN A 23 -0.29 0.44 5.74
CA GLN A 23 -0.06 1.15 7.00
C GLN A 23 0.88 2.36 6.81
N LEU A 24 1.96 2.20 6.05
CA LEU A 24 2.89 3.29 5.72
C LEU A 24 2.19 4.41 4.95
N SER A 25 1.30 4.10 3.99
CA SER A 25 0.55 5.16 3.29
C SER A 25 -0.36 5.95 4.22
N LYS A 26 -0.97 5.29 5.22
CA LYS A 26 -1.79 5.97 6.24
C LYS A 26 -0.94 6.87 7.16
N GLN A 27 0.27 6.44 7.49
CA GLN A 27 1.21 7.26 8.28
C GLN A 27 1.66 8.50 7.51
N ILE A 28 1.93 8.37 6.20
CA ILE A 28 2.24 9.52 5.34
C ILE A 28 1.06 10.50 5.31
N ASP A 29 -0.16 10.00 5.10
CA ASP A 29 -1.36 10.83 5.07
C ASP A 29 -1.57 11.60 6.38
N ALA A 30 -1.44 10.92 7.53
CA ALA A 30 -1.52 11.55 8.84
C ALA A 30 -0.46 12.64 9.04
N ALA A 31 0.78 12.38 8.65
CA ALA A 31 1.86 13.37 8.76
C ALA A 31 1.61 14.61 7.88
N LEU A 32 0.99 14.45 6.71
CA LEU A 32 0.61 15.58 5.85
C LEU A 32 -0.56 16.38 6.44
N VAL A 33 -1.55 15.71 7.06
CA VAL A 33 -2.63 16.38 7.78
C VAL A 33 -2.09 17.18 8.97
N ASP A 34 -1.17 16.62 9.73
CA ASP A 34 -0.50 17.32 10.84
C ASP A 34 0.27 18.55 10.34
N LEU A 35 1.00 18.39 9.23
CA LEU A 35 1.71 19.50 8.57
C LEU A 35 0.73 20.59 8.13
N GLU A 36 -0.41 20.22 7.53
CA GLU A 36 -1.46 21.15 7.11
C GLU A 36 -1.97 21.97 8.30
N GLN A 37 -2.26 21.31 9.42
CA GLN A 37 -2.73 21.98 10.63
C GLN A 37 -1.67 22.93 11.20
N ALA A 38 -0.40 22.52 11.19
CA ALA A 38 0.70 23.32 11.70
C ALA A 38 0.94 24.59 10.89
N ILE A 39 0.79 24.53 9.56
CA ILE A 39 1.04 25.68 8.68
C ILE A 39 -0.19 26.55 8.43
N LYS A 40 -1.41 26.04 8.72
CA LYS A 40 -2.68 26.75 8.51
C LYS A 40 -2.72 28.18 9.07
N PRO A 41 -2.21 28.48 10.28
CA PRO A 41 -2.19 29.85 10.78
C PRO A 41 -1.34 30.78 9.91
N MET A 42 -0.21 30.30 9.40
CA MET A 42 0.69 31.06 8.53
C MET A 42 0.08 31.24 7.13
N THR A 43 -0.51 30.19 6.56
CA THR A 43 -1.10 30.26 5.21
C THR A 43 -2.39 31.08 5.18
N SER A 44 -3.09 31.22 6.30
CA SER A 44 -4.32 32.03 6.40
C SER A 44 -4.11 33.52 6.11
N SER A 45 -2.88 34.03 6.30
CA SER A 45 -2.54 35.42 6.00
C SER A 45 -1.91 35.59 4.60
N TRP A 46 -1.76 34.50 3.83
CA TRP A 46 -1.21 34.59 2.48
C TRP A 46 -2.28 35.16 1.54
N ILE A 47 -1.86 36.08 0.67
CA ILE A 47 -2.73 36.74 -0.31
C ILE A 47 -2.04 36.70 -1.67
N GLY A 48 -2.81 36.57 -2.74
CA GLY A 48 -2.31 36.53 -4.11
C GLY A 48 -1.64 35.20 -4.46
N GLN A 49 -0.59 35.25 -5.29
CA GLN A 49 0.00 34.07 -5.94
C GLN A 49 0.43 32.98 -4.95
N GLY A 50 0.98 33.36 -3.79
CA GLY A 50 1.46 32.40 -2.77
C GLY A 50 0.33 31.56 -2.16
N ALA A 51 -0.85 32.15 -1.95
CA ALA A 51 -2.02 31.42 -1.46
C ALA A 51 -2.53 30.41 -2.50
N THR A 52 -2.65 30.84 -3.76
CA THR A 52 -3.07 29.95 -4.86
C THR A 52 -2.08 28.81 -5.11
N SER A 53 -0.78 29.09 -5.06
CA SER A 53 0.24 28.04 -5.19
C SER A 53 0.21 27.03 -4.04
N TYR A 54 -0.10 27.49 -2.82
CA TYR A 54 -0.28 26.61 -1.68
C TYR A 54 -1.51 25.71 -1.84
N GLU A 55 -2.66 26.29 -2.23
CA GLU A 55 -3.89 25.52 -2.45
C GLU A 55 -3.71 24.45 -3.54
N ASP A 56 -3.00 24.77 -4.64
CA ASP A 56 -2.67 23.78 -5.67
C ASP A 56 -1.77 22.67 -5.12
N LEU A 57 -0.72 23.02 -4.38
CA LEU A 57 0.17 22.05 -3.75
C LEU A 57 -0.59 21.15 -2.74
N GLN A 58 -1.47 21.75 -1.95
CA GLN A 58 -2.35 21.07 -1.00
C GLN A 58 -3.41 20.21 -1.70
N SER A 59 -3.82 20.53 -2.92
CA SER A 59 -4.67 19.61 -3.69
C SER A 59 -3.85 18.41 -4.19
N ARG A 60 -2.65 18.68 -4.71
CA ARG A 60 -1.78 17.68 -5.33
C ARG A 60 -1.25 16.64 -4.34
N TRP A 61 -0.86 17.05 -3.14
CA TRP A 61 -0.35 16.11 -2.13
C TRP A 61 -1.45 15.12 -1.66
N HIS A 62 -2.72 15.56 -1.55
CA HIS A 62 -3.90 14.81 -1.10
C HIS A 62 -4.32 13.83 -2.18
N ALA A 63 -4.32 14.29 -3.44
CA ALA A 63 -4.52 13.43 -4.59
C ALA A 63 -3.44 12.32 -4.66
N THR A 64 -2.19 12.66 -4.34
CA THR A 64 -1.06 11.72 -4.39
C THR A 64 -1.14 10.68 -3.27
N THR A 65 -1.42 11.07 -2.01
CA THR A 65 -1.56 10.11 -0.90
C THR A 65 -2.75 9.19 -1.12
N LYS A 66 -3.88 9.72 -1.57
CA LYS A 66 -5.06 8.91 -1.92
C LYS A 66 -4.77 7.93 -3.06
N ALA A 67 -3.99 8.35 -4.07
CA ALA A 67 -3.58 7.47 -5.15
C ALA A 67 -2.63 6.35 -4.65
N MET A 68 -1.72 6.66 -3.73
CA MET A 68 -0.85 5.67 -3.09
C MET A 68 -1.67 4.64 -2.30
N GLU A 69 -2.58 5.07 -1.43
CA GLU A 69 -3.47 4.19 -0.66
C GLU A 69 -4.27 3.27 -1.59
N GLY A 70 -4.86 3.82 -2.65
CA GLY A 70 -5.63 3.04 -3.63
C GLY A 70 -4.78 2.00 -4.36
N ARG A 71 -3.54 2.33 -4.72
CA ARG A 71 -2.60 1.38 -5.37
C ARG A 71 -2.19 0.27 -4.41
N PHE A 72 -1.84 0.60 -3.16
CA PHE A 72 -1.45 -0.41 -2.19
C PHE A 72 -2.61 -1.31 -1.78
N THR A 73 -3.82 -0.77 -1.66
CA THR A 73 -5.03 -1.56 -1.40
C THR A 73 -5.29 -2.57 -2.52
N LYS A 74 -5.24 -2.12 -3.79
CA LYS A 74 -5.38 -3.01 -4.96
C LYS A 74 -4.25 -4.05 -5.04
N GLY A 75 -3.02 -3.63 -4.76
CA GLY A 75 -1.86 -4.51 -4.69
C GLY A 75 -2.06 -5.59 -3.62
N HIS A 76 -2.46 -5.21 -2.41
CA HIS A 76 -2.76 -6.14 -1.33
C HIS A 76 -3.85 -7.15 -1.72
N GLN A 77 -4.96 -6.71 -2.30
CA GLN A 77 -6.03 -7.60 -2.77
C GLN A 77 -5.53 -8.61 -3.82
N THR A 78 -4.75 -8.13 -4.80
CA THR A 78 -4.20 -9.00 -5.86
C THR A 78 -3.25 -10.05 -5.28
N LEU A 79 -2.41 -9.63 -4.33
CA LEU A 79 -1.44 -10.50 -3.68
C LEU A 79 -2.11 -11.53 -2.76
N ALA A 80 -3.14 -11.12 -2.02
CA ALA A 80 -3.94 -12.01 -1.19
C ALA A 80 -4.64 -13.09 -2.04
N LEU A 81 -5.30 -12.69 -3.14
CA LEU A 81 -5.93 -13.62 -4.08
C LEU A 81 -4.92 -14.57 -4.72
N SER A 82 -3.73 -14.07 -5.07
CA SER A 82 -2.66 -14.91 -5.61
C SER A 82 -2.24 -15.94 -4.59
N PHE A 83 -1.97 -15.53 -3.35
CA PHE A 83 -1.58 -16.43 -2.26
C PHE A 83 -2.62 -17.52 -1.98
N GLU A 84 -3.90 -17.16 -1.91
CA GLU A 84 -5.00 -18.14 -1.76
C GLU A 84 -5.04 -19.15 -2.93
N ASN A 85 -4.85 -18.67 -4.16
CA ASN A 85 -4.81 -19.53 -5.35
C ASN A 85 -3.61 -20.49 -5.33
N TYR A 86 -2.44 -20.03 -4.90
CA TYR A 86 -1.26 -20.88 -4.72
C TYR A 86 -1.50 -21.95 -3.65
N GLN A 87 -1.98 -21.57 -2.46
CA GLN A 87 -2.30 -22.54 -1.39
C GLN A 87 -3.30 -23.60 -1.83
N ARG A 88 -4.35 -23.19 -2.57
CA ARG A 88 -5.35 -24.12 -3.10
C ARG A 88 -4.73 -25.07 -4.14
N THR A 89 -3.86 -24.54 -5.00
CA THR A 89 -3.16 -25.34 -6.01
C THR A 89 -2.22 -26.34 -5.36
N ASP A 90 -1.42 -25.92 -4.38
CA ASP A 90 -0.52 -26.80 -3.63
C ASP A 90 -1.27 -27.91 -2.91
N LYS A 91 -2.39 -27.61 -2.24
CA LYS A 91 -3.26 -28.63 -1.61
C LYS A 91 -3.77 -29.64 -2.64
N ASN A 92 -4.22 -29.17 -3.80
CA ASN A 92 -4.74 -30.04 -4.86
C ASN A 92 -3.64 -30.91 -5.49
N ILE A 93 -2.42 -30.39 -5.63
CA ILE A 93 -1.26 -31.13 -6.13
C ILE A 93 -0.82 -32.16 -5.08
N GLY A 94 -0.65 -31.77 -3.82
CA GLY A 94 -0.31 -32.70 -2.72
C GLY A 94 -1.31 -33.85 -2.61
N ALA A 95 -2.61 -33.55 -2.67
CA ALA A 95 -3.67 -34.56 -2.66
C ALA A 95 -3.61 -35.51 -3.88
N LYS A 96 -3.21 -35.01 -5.06
CA LYS A 96 -3.08 -35.82 -6.28
C LYS A 96 -1.83 -36.72 -6.29
N PHE A 97 -0.75 -36.27 -5.68
CA PHE A 97 0.54 -36.96 -5.74
C PHE A 97 0.91 -37.67 -4.43
N GLN A 98 0.06 -37.63 -3.39
CA GLN A 98 0.29 -38.26 -2.07
C GLN A 98 1.66 -37.92 -1.47
N ILE A 99 2.09 -36.67 -1.62
CA ILE A 99 3.28 -36.08 -1.00
C ILE A 99 2.86 -35.12 0.11
#